data_AF-A0A158DWV0-F1
#
_entry.id   AF-A0A158DWV0-F1
#
_cell.length_a   1.000
_cell.length_b   1.000
_cell.length_c   1.000
_cell.angle_alpha   90.00
_cell.angle_beta   90.00
_cell.angle_gamma   90.00
#
_symmetry.space_group_name_H-M   'P 1'
#
loop_
_entity.id
_entity.type
_entity.pdbx_description
1 polymer ?
#
loop_
_entity_poly.entity_id
_entity_poly.type
_entity_poly.pdbx_seq_one_letter_code
_entity_poly.pdbx_strand_id
1 'polypeptide(L)' 'MEQDVTADAGGTSAVDAVSASPVVADVTLDEFCVRLSRSDRRVELIAAFHFTETSAGRFKDAESNYQSRFTAFVTKPV' A
#
# COMPACT_ATOMS: atom_id res chain seq x y z
N MET A 1 -41.29 -19.35 -39.85
CA MET A 1 -41.18 -19.90 -38.50
C MET A 1 -39.79 -19.58 -38.02
N GLU A 2 -39.75 -18.60 -37.14
CA GLU A 2 -38.58 -17.86 -36.71
C GLU A 2 -37.53 -18.76 -36.05
N GLN A 3 -36.26 -18.47 -36.36
CA GLN A 3 -35.14 -18.91 -35.53
C GLN A 3 -34.77 -17.72 -34.64
N ASP A 4 -35.28 -17.76 -33.41
CA ASP A 4 -34.86 -16.94 -32.29
C ASP A 4 -34.57 -17.88 -31.12
N VAL A 5 -33.30 -18.02 -30.75
CA VAL A 5 -32.87 -18.20 -29.35
C VAL A 5 -31.50 -17.54 -29.23
N THR A 6 -31.53 -16.38 -28.59
CA THR A 6 -30.39 -15.69 -27.99
C THR A 6 -29.94 -16.42 -26.72
N ALA A 7 -28.63 -16.39 -26.41
CA ALA A 7 -28.00 -16.51 -25.08
C ALA A 7 -26.48 -16.68 -25.34
N ASP A 8 -25.65 -15.65 -25.35
CA ASP A 8 -25.23 -14.74 -24.27
C ASP A 8 -24.74 -15.43 -22.98
N ALA A 9 -23.64 -14.88 -22.46
CA ALA A 9 -22.94 -15.16 -21.19
C ALA A 9 -21.91 -16.30 -21.19
N GLY A 10 -20.93 -16.22 -22.10
CA GLY A 10 -19.63 -16.86 -21.94
C GLY A 10 -18.69 -16.05 -21.03
N GLY A 11 -18.81 -16.26 -19.72
CA GLY A 11 -17.70 -16.38 -18.78
C GLY A 11 -16.75 -15.21 -18.50
N THR A 12 -16.39 -15.10 -17.21
CA THR A 12 -15.29 -14.31 -16.60
C THR A 12 -15.63 -12.83 -16.40
N SER A 13 -15.70 -12.27 -15.19
CA SER A 13 -14.89 -12.54 -14.01
C SER A 13 -15.72 -12.51 -12.74
N ALA A 14 -15.83 -13.67 -12.10
CA ALA A 14 -16.00 -13.70 -10.66
C ALA A 14 -14.65 -13.37 -10.01
N VAL A 15 -14.73 -12.63 -8.91
CA VAL A 15 -13.75 -12.42 -7.85
C VAL A 15 -12.62 -11.41 -8.13
N ASP A 16 -12.87 -10.16 -7.76
CA ASP A 16 -11.88 -9.39 -6.99
C ASP A 16 -12.61 -8.49 -5.99
N ALA A 17 -13.39 -9.12 -5.13
CA ALA A 17 -13.78 -8.50 -3.86
C ALA A 17 -12.65 -8.76 -2.86
N VAL A 18 -11.45 -8.20 -3.11
CA VAL A 18 -10.51 -7.98 -2.01
C VAL A 18 -11.02 -6.78 -1.22
N SER A 19 -12.10 -7.02 -0.48
CA SER A 19 -12.28 -6.33 0.79
C SER A 19 -11.20 -6.89 1.72
N ALA A 20 -9.94 -6.55 1.42
CA ALA A 20 -8.83 -6.75 2.29
C ALA A 20 -9.10 -5.82 3.47
N SER A 21 -9.87 -6.34 4.44
CA SER A 21 -9.74 -5.89 5.80
C SER A 21 -8.24 -5.86 6.04
N PRO A 22 -7.61 -4.70 6.29
CA PRO A 22 -6.19 -4.67 6.49
C PRO A 22 -5.98 -5.47 7.76
N VAL A 23 -5.62 -6.74 7.60
CA VAL A 23 -4.91 -7.46 8.64
C VAL A 23 -3.68 -6.59 8.77
N VAL A 24 -3.70 -5.71 9.78
CA VAL A 24 -2.64 -4.75 10.05
C VAL A 24 -1.48 -5.59 10.54
N ALA A 25 -0.85 -6.27 9.58
CA ALA A 25 0.35 -7.02 9.80
C ALA A 25 1.38 -5.95 10.14
N ASP A 26 1.93 -6.05 11.35
CA ASP A 26 3.05 -5.22 11.74
C ASP A 26 4.16 -5.46 10.72
N VAL A 27 4.51 -4.42 9.96
CA VAL A 27 5.60 -4.45 9.00
C VAL A 27 6.84 -3.90 9.67
N THR A 28 7.99 -4.41 9.26
CA THR A 28 9.25 -3.77 9.65
C THR A 28 9.45 -2.45 8.91
N LEU A 29 10.19 -1.54 9.51
CA LEU A 29 10.54 -0.25 8.90
C LEU A 29 11.23 -0.45 7.54
N ASP A 30 12.12 -1.44 7.44
CA ASP A 30 12.82 -1.77 6.20
C ASP A 30 11.85 -2.26 5.12
N GLU A 31 10.97 -3.21 5.44
CA GLU A 31 9.93 -3.68 4.51
C GLU A 31 9.01 -2.56 4.04
N PHE A 32 8.63 -1.66 4.95
CA PHE A 32 7.84 -0.49 4.61
C PHE A 32 8.60 0.41 3.63
N CYS A 33 9.87 0.73 3.89
CA CYS A 33 10.70 1.57 3.02
C CYS A 33 10.94 0.92 1.64
N VAL A 34 11.18 -0.39 1.58
CA VAL A 34 11.34 -1.14 0.32
C VAL A 34 10.03 -1.08 -0.48
N ARG A 35 8.88 -1.36 0.15
CA ARG A 35 7.57 -1.27 -0.52
C ARG A 35 7.27 0.16 -0.97
N LEU A 36 7.58 1.16 -0.15
CA LEU A 36 7.39 2.56 -0.46
C LEU A 36 8.23 3.00 -1.66
N SER A 37 9.49 2.55 -1.76
CA SER A 37 10.38 2.88 -2.89
C SER A 37 9.91 2.36 -4.25
N ARG A 38 9.00 1.37 -4.27
CA ARG A 38 8.39 0.86 -5.52
C ARG A 38 7.34 1.82 -6.07
N SER A 39 6.68 2.59 -5.20
CA SER A 39 5.61 3.51 -5.56
C SER A 39 6.06 4.98 -5.54
N ASP A 40 6.91 5.35 -4.57
CA ASP A 40 7.42 6.70 -4.38
C ASP A 40 8.93 6.74 -4.75
N ARG A 41 9.28 7.64 -5.68
CA ARG A 41 10.66 7.77 -6.17
C ARG A 41 11.53 8.71 -5.34
N ARG A 42 11.00 9.33 -4.29
CA ARG A 42 11.74 10.28 -3.44
C ARG A 42 12.60 9.52 -2.43
N VAL A 43 13.58 8.78 -2.95
CA VAL A 43 14.46 7.89 -2.16
C VAL A 43 15.17 8.61 -1.02
N GLU A 44 15.53 9.89 -1.19
CA GLU A 44 16.14 10.70 -0.13
C GLU A 44 15.17 10.97 1.04
N LEU A 45 13.88 11.21 0.75
CA LEU A 45 12.86 11.38 1.79
C LEU A 45 12.55 10.06 2.48
N ILE A 46 12.53 8.96 1.74
CA ILE A 46 12.34 7.61 2.30
C ILE A 46 13.51 7.27 3.23
N ALA A 47 14.75 7.57 2.83
CA ALA A 47 15.93 7.38 3.66
C ALA A 47 15.93 8.28 4.90
N ALA A 48 15.55 9.56 4.76
CA ALA A 48 15.42 10.48 5.89
C ALA A 48 14.33 10.04 6.88
N PHE A 49 13.21 9.53 6.38
CA PHE A 49 12.16 8.93 7.20
C PHE A 49 12.67 7.68 7.94
N HIS A 50 13.32 6.76 7.23
CA HIS A 50 13.93 5.57 7.83
C HIS A 50 14.88 5.91 8.98
N PHE A 51 15.76 6.90 8.78
CA PHE A 51 16.67 7.37 9.82
C PHE A 51 15.93 7.97 11.02
N THR A 52 14.87 8.76 10.77
CA THR A 52 14.04 9.36 11.81
C THR A 52 13.32 8.31 12.66
N GLU A 53 12.75 7.29 12.01
CA GLU A 53 12.06 6.18 12.67
C GLU A 53 13.03 5.30 13.48
N THR A 54 14.21 5.02 12.92
CA THR A 54 15.29 4.30 13.60
C THR A 54 15.76 5.06 14.84
N SER A 55 15.95 6.38 14.73
CA SER A 55 16.35 7.23 15.85
C SER A 55 15.28 7.32 16.95
N ALA A 56 14.01 7.15 16.58
CA ALA A 56 12.88 7.06 17.51
C ALA A 56 12.69 5.65 18.11
N GLY A 57 13.51 4.66 17.74
CA GLY A 57 13.43 3.29 18.20
C GLY A 57 12.26 2.48 17.61
N ARG A 58 11.70 2.91 16.46
CA ARG A 58 10.51 2.31 15.85
C ARG A 58 10.89 1.43 14.67
N PHE A 59 11.16 0.17 14.95
CA PHE A 59 11.61 -0.81 13.97
C PHE A 59 10.49 -1.63 13.35
N LYS A 60 9.34 -1.71 14.02
CA LYS A 60 8.18 -2.47 13.59
C LYS A 60 6.92 -1.74 14.05
N ASP A 61 5.98 -1.53 13.14
CA ASP A 61 4.71 -0.85 13.41
C ASP A 61 3.70 -1.24 12.31
N ALA A 62 2.46 -0.79 12.46
CA ALA A 62 1.46 -0.96 11.43
C ALA A 62 1.84 -0.14 10.17
N GLU A 63 1.66 -0.72 8.99
CA GLU A 63 1.94 -0.06 7.71
C GLU A 63 1.22 1.30 7.59
N SER A 64 -0.06 1.37 7.99
CA SER A 64 -0.85 2.60 7.98
C SER A 64 -0.26 3.70 8.87
N ASN A 65 0.41 3.33 9.96
CA ASN A 65 1.02 4.28 10.88
C ASN A 65 2.30 4.87 10.27
N TYR A 66 3.13 4.02 9.65
CA TYR A 66 4.28 4.48 8.86
C TYR A 66 3.85 5.36 7.67
N GLN A 67 2.80 4.99 6.95
CA GLN A 67 2.30 5.77 5.82
C GLN A 67 1.75 7.15 6.24
N SER A 68 1.02 7.21 7.35
CA SER A 68 0.52 8.48 7.91
C SER A 68 1.68 9.40 8.29
N ARG A 69 2.72 8.84 8.91
CA ARG A 69 3.90 9.61 9.34
C ARG A 69 4.79 10.02 8.19
N PHE A 70 4.99 9.17 7.19
CA PHE A 70 5.68 9.53 5.97
C PHE A 70 4.94 10.66 5.25
N THR A 71 3.62 10.58 5.14
CA THR A 71 2.79 11.64 4.55
C THR A 71 2.95 12.96 5.33
N ALA A 72 2.88 12.92 6.66
CA ALA A 72 3.13 14.09 7.51
C ALA A 72 4.57 14.62 7.39
N PHE A 73 5.55 13.74 7.18
CA PHE A 73 6.95 14.08 7.00
C PHE A 73 7.19 14.81 5.68
N VAL A 74 6.61 14.32 4.57
CA VAL A 74 6.78 14.95 3.24
C VAL A 74 5.92 16.20 3.04
N THR A 75 4.85 16.37 3.81
CA THR A 75 3.96 17.55 3.72
C THR A 75 4.39 18.70 4.62
N LYS A 76 5.35 18.48 5.53
CA LYS A 76 5.92 19.56 6.33
C LYS A 76 6.69 20.51 5.40
N PRO A 77 6.27 21.79 5.27
CA PRO A 77 7.07 22.78 4.58
C PRO A 77 8.36 23.01 5.37
N VAL A 78 9.48 23.08 4.67
CA VAL A 78 10.79 23.49 5.21
C VAL A 78 10.84 24.99 5.44
#